data_AF-A0AAE6YL26-F1
#
_entry.id   AF-A0AAE6YL26-F1
#
_cell.length_a   1.000
_cell.length_b   1.000
_cell.length_c   1.000
_cell.angle_alpha   90.00
_cell.angle_beta   90.00
_cell.angle_gamma   90.00
#
_symmetry.space_group_name_H-M   'P 1'
#
loop_
_entity.id
_entity.type
_entity.pdbx_description
1 polymer ?
#
loop_
_entity_poly.entity_id
_entity_poly.type
_entity_poly.pdbx_seq_one_letter_code
_entity_poly.pdbx_strand_id
1 'polypeptide(L)'
;MKKMNKIIIGIVITLLVIAGGSYGIYANVQHQKEVKLAEQYKKKVAKEEKQVNDLQETFDVRKDNAQEILKNLSDLKLTTNKAKKIQEKFCNADKQQFVELENEIISGLTISDKDKKFSEISSLQENVKAIQNELGKVEKMTSIFTDKQIKVFTDKLNALIKSENNQITQLQKIAKEKSELEATAKAQQEAENARLQAQEQANYETQSQNSVTNGSTTNTPNYSSEGNTQPPSNSSGDRTGVIDGTNNGVGWAMTPDDVPPGAVIQPPR
;
A
#
# COMPACT_ATOMS: atom_id res chain seq x y z
N MET A 1 -31.82 78.38 -81.49
CA MET A 1 -32.07 77.19 -80.64
C MET A 1 -30.76 76.46 -80.29
N LYS A 2 -29.97 76.92 -79.31
CA LYS A 2 -28.68 76.27 -78.95
C LYS A 2 -28.26 76.35 -77.46
N LYS A 3 -29.10 76.94 -76.59
CA LYS A 3 -28.78 77.14 -75.16
C LYS A 3 -29.52 76.17 -74.20
N MET A 4 -30.68 75.61 -74.57
CA MET A 4 -31.44 74.71 -73.68
C MET A 4 -30.85 73.27 -73.60
N ASN A 5 -30.23 72.75 -74.66
CA ASN A 5 -29.68 71.38 -74.64
C ASN A 5 -28.43 71.21 -73.76
N LYS A 6 -27.68 72.29 -73.48
CA LYS A 6 -26.46 72.24 -72.65
C LYS A 6 -26.77 72.19 -71.15
N ILE A 7 -27.89 72.76 -70.72
CA ILE A 7 -28.33 72.78 -69.32
C ILE A 7 -28.88 71.41 -68.91
N ILE A 8 -29.64 70.75 -69.79
CA ILE A 8 -30.20 69.41 -69.53
C ILE A 8 -29.09 68.34 -69.45
N ILE A 9 -28.10 68.40 -70.35
CA ILE A 9 -26.96 67.47 -70.33
C ILE A 9 -26.07 67.66 -69.08
N GLY A 10 -25.88 68.89 -68.60
CA GLY A 10 -25.12 69.15 -67.38
C GLY A 10 -25.78 68.59 -66.11
N ILE A 11 -27.12 68.66 -66.02
CA ILE A 11 -27.88 68.15 -64.86
C ILE A 11 -27.91 66.61 -64.83
N VAL A 12 -28.05 65.96 -65.99
CA VAL A 12 -28.06 64.48 -66.08
C VAL A 12 -26.70 63.87 -65.73
N ILE A 13 -25.59 64.49 -66.17
CA ILE A 13 -24.23 64.02 -65.83
C ILE A 13 -23.94 64.22 -64.32
N THR A 14 -24.41 65.32 -63.73
CA THR A 14 -24.19 65.60 -62.30
C THR A 14 -24.97 64.63 -61.40
N LEU A 15 -26.21 64.26 -61.75
CA LEU A 15 -26.99 63.26 -61.01
C LEU A 15 -26.43 61.84 -61.14
N LEU A 16 -25.85 61.47 -62.29
CA LEU A 16 -25.19 60.17 -62.50
C LEU A 16 -23.90 60.02 -61.67
N VAL A 17 -23.13 61.10 -61.48
CA VAL A 17 -21.90 61.08 -60.67
C VAL A 17 -22.21 60.97 -59.17
N ILE A 18 -23.27 61.63 -58.69
CA ILE A 18 -23.71 61.54 -57.27
C ILE A 18 -24.23 60.13 -56.93
N ALA A 19 -24.95 59.48 -57.86
CA ALA A 19 -25.44 58.11 -57.68
C ALA A 19 -24.32 57.04 -57.78
N GLY A 20 -23.32 57.23 -58.67
CA GLY A 20 -22.18 56.32 -58.79
C GLY A 20 -21.16 56.42 -57.66
N GLY A 21 -20.88 57.65 -57.17
CA GLY A 21 -19.94 57.89 -56.06
C GLY A 21 -20.44 57.36 -54.71
N SER A 22 -21.75 57.40 -54.47
CA SER A 22 -22.37 56.92 -53.22
C SER A 22 -22.36 55.39 -53.10
N TYR A 23 -22.57 54.65 -54.20
CA TYR A 23 -22.46 53.18 -54.22
C TYR A 23 -21.03 52.68 -53.97
N GLY A 24 -20.02 53.33 -54.56
CA GLY A 24 -18.60 52.97 -54.35
C GLY A 24 -18.14 53.22 -52.90
N ILE A 25 -18.59 54.31 -52.28
CA ILE A 25 -18.29 54.60 -50.86
C ILE A 25 -19.03 53.60 -49.95
N TYR A 26 -20.30 53.27 -50.22
CA TYR A 26 -21.06 52.32 -49.40
C TYR A 26 -20.52 50.89 -49.48
N ALA A 27 -20.15 50.41 -50.68
CA ALA A 27 -19.52 49.11 -50.88
C ALA A 27 -18.14 49.01 -50.23
N ASN A 28 -17.31 50.06 -50.32
CA ASN A 28 -16.01 50.10 -49.66
C ASN A 28 -16.12 50.16 -48.12
N VAL A 29 -17.11 50.90 -47.59
CA VAL A 29 -17.41 50.93 -46.15
C VAL A 29 -17.93 49.58 -45.65
N GLN A 30 -18.76 48.86 -46.43
CA GLN A 30 -19.15 47.48 -46.10
C GLN A 30 -17.96 46.53 -46.13
N HIS A 31 -17.14 46.58 -47.18
CA HIS A 31 -15.97 45.70 -47.28
C HIS A 31 -14.98 45.96 -46.14
N GLN A 32 -14.74 47.22 -45.73
CA GLN A 32 -13.92 47.51 -44.55
C GLN A 32 -14.55 47.02 -43.24
N LYS A 33 -15.89 47.02 -43.12
CA LYS A 33 -16.57 46.44 -41.95
C LYS A 33 -16.39 44.92 -41.91
N GLU A 34 -16.53 44.25 -43.04
CA GLU A 34 -16.33 42.80 -43.17
C GLU A 34 -14.88 42.40 -42.89
N VAL A 35 -13.91 43.14 -43.43
CA VAL A 35 -12.48 42.91 -43.17
C VAL A 35 -12.15 43.13 -41.71
N LYS A 36 -12.65 44.22 -41.08
CA LYS A 36 -12.45 44.46 -39.64
C LYS A 36 -13.10 43.39 -38.78
N LEU A 37 -14.30 42.92 -39.13
CA LEU A 37 -14.99 41.85 -38.41
C LEU A 37 -14.22 40.52 -38.54
N ALA A 38 -13.74 40.20 -39.74
CA ALA A 38 -12.90 39.03 -39.98
C ALA A 38 -11.56 39.11 -39.23
N GLU A 39 -10.94 40.29 -39.15
CA GLU A 39 -9.70 40.49 -38.40
C GLU A 39 -9.93 40.37 -36.88
N GLN A 40 -11.02 40.93 -36.35
CA GLN A 40 -11.42 40.74 -34.96
C GLN A 40 -11.70 39.27 -34.64
N TYR A 41 -12.38 38.56 -35.54
CA TYR A 41 -12.60 37.13 -35.42
C TYR A 41 -11.27 36.36 -35.39
N LYS A 42 -10.33 36.66 -36.31
CA LYS A 42 -8.98 36.05 -36.30
C LYS A 42 -8.24 36.31 -34.99
N LYS A 43 -8.23 37.55 -34.50
CA LYS A 43 -7.61 37.91 -33.21
C LYS A 43 -8.26 37.17 -32.04
N LYS A 44 -9.59 37.03 -32.03
CA LYS A 44 -10.33 36.28 -31.01
C LYS A 44 -9.98 34.78 -31.04
N VAL A 45 -9.96 34.16 -32.22
CA VAL A 45 -9.54 32.76 -32.39
C VAL A 45 -8.13 32.58 -31.86
N ALA A 46 -7.17 33.43 -32.28
CA ALA A 46 -5.78 33.33 -31.83
C ALA A 46 -5.65 33.48 -30.30
N LYS A 47 -6.42 34.37 -29.68
CA LYS A 47 -6.44 34.55 -28.22
C LYS A 47 -6.98 33.32 -27.49
N GLU A 48 -8.10 32.77 -27.96
CA GLU A 48 -8.71 31.57 -27.36
C GLU A 48 -7.83 30.33 -27.55
N GLU A 49 -7.19 30.18 -28.72
CA GLU A 49 -6.21 29.11 -28.96
C GLU A 49 -5.00 29.24 -28.04
N LYS A 50 -4.51 30.46 -27.83
CA LYS A 50 -3.41 30.72 -26.89
C LYS A 50 -3.78 30.32 -25.46
N GLN A 51 -4.99 30.60 -24.99
CA GLN A 51 -5.43 30.20 -23.65
C GLN A 51 -5.41 28.68 -23.46
N VAL A 52 -5.83 27.93 -24.47
CA VAL A 52 -5.79 26.47 -24.46
C VAL A 52 -4.34 25.97 -24.47
N ASN A 53 -3.50 26.52 -25.35
CA ASN A 53 -2.11 26.10 -25.48
C ASN A 53 -1.26 26.45 -24.26
N ASP A 54 -1.48 27.61 -23.63
CA ASP A 54 -0.77 28.03 -22.42
C ASP A 54 -1.01 27.04 -21.26
N LEU A 55 -2.24 26.52 -21.11
CA LEU A 55 -2.52 25.45 -20.14
C LEU A 55 -1.81 24.15 -20.52
N GLN A 56 -1.88 23.77 -21.79
CA GLN A 56 -1.29 22.52 -22.28
C GLN A 56 0.23 22.47 -22.17
N GLU A 57 0.91 23.61 -22.37
CA GLU A 57 2.38 23.69 -22.25
C GLU A 57 2.87 23.30 -20.85
N THR A 58 2.05 23.53 -19.83
CA THR A 58 2.36 23.18 -18.44
C THR A 58 1.85 21.81 -18.00
N PHE A 59 1.05 21.14 -18.85
CA PHE A 59 0.45 19.85 -18.54
C PHE A 59 1.50 18.74 -18.53
N ASP A 60 1.56 18.03 -17.43
CA ASP A 60 2.32 16.78 -17.26
C ASP A 60 1.51 15.90 -16.32
N VAL A 61 1.05 14.76 -16.83
CA VAL A 61 0.16 13.84 -16.10
C VAL A 61 0.74 13.34 -14.78
N ARG A 62 2.07 13.36 -14.62
CA ARG A 62 2.76 12.91 -13.39
C ARG A 62 2.89 13.99 -12.31
N LYS A 63 2.51 15.24 -12.61
CA LYS A 63 2.58 16.34 -11.63
C LYS A 63 1.29 16.45 -10.82
N ASP A 64 1.41 16.90 -9.57
CA ASP A 64 0.29 17.05 -8.63
C ASP A 64 -0.82 17.99 -9.15
N ASN A 65 -0.45 18.99 -9.95
CA ASN A 65 -1.39 19.95 -10.53
C ASN A 65 -2.06 19.49 -11.84
N ALA A 66 -1.76 18.28 -12.34
CA ALA A 66 -2.28 17.80 -13.62
C ALA A 66 -3.82 17.76 -13.66
N GLN A 67 -4.45 17.33 -12.55
CA GLN A 67 -5.91 17.28 -12.44
C GLN A 67 -6.53 18.69 -12.48
N GLU A 68 -5.86 19.65 -11.85
CA GLU A 68 -6.30 21.05 -11.85
C GLU A 68 -6.15 21.67 -13.24
N ILE A 69 -5.06 21.39 -13.95
CA ILE A 69 -4.87 21.84 -15.34
C ILE A 69 -5.96 21.28 -16.24
N LEU A 70 -6.23 19.97 -16.17
CA LEU A 70 -7.28 19.33 -16.97
C LEU A 70 -8.67 19.92 -16.64
N LYS A 71 -8.95 20.20 -15.36
CA LYS A 71 -10.18 20.86 -14.95
C LYS A 71 -10.27 22.27 -15.52
N ASN A 72 -9.23 23.08 -15.36
CA ASN A 72 -9.17 24.44 -15.88
C ASN A 72 -9.32 24.48 -17.41
N LEU A 73 -8.69 23.53 -18.10
CA LEU A 73 -8.84 23.34 -19.54
C LEU A 73 -10.28 23.00 -19.92
N SER A 74 -10.93 22.10 -19.17
CA SER A 74 -12.34 21.71 -19.41
C SER A 74 -13.33 22.85 -19.12
N ASP A 75 -13.03 23.69 -18.13
CA ASP A 75 -13.88 24.80 -17.69
C ASP A 75 -13.71 26.09 -18.54
N LEU A 76 -12.74 26.13 -19.46
CA LEU A 76 -12.54 27.27 -20.37
C LEU A 76 -13.80 27.56 -21.20
N LYS A 77 -14.35 28.76 -21.02
CA LYS A 77 -15.52 29.25 -21.77
C LYS A 77 -15.10 29.87 -23.10
N LEU A 78 -14.82 29.02 -24.09
CA LEU A 78 -14.42 29.44 -25.44
C LEU A 78 -15.65 29.77 -26.29
N THR A 79 -15.55 30.79 -27.15
CA THR A 79 -16.68 31.22 -28.02
C THR A 79 -16.51 30.78 -29.47
N THR A 80 -15.29 30.49 -29.91
CA THR A 80 -14.99 30.10 -31.29
C THR A 80 -14.98 28.57 -31.46
N ASN A 81 -15.56 28.09 -32.55
CA ASN A 81 -15.62 26.65 -32.84
C ASN A 81 -14.24 26.00 -32.99
N LYS A 82 -13.26 26.75 -33.51
CA LYS A 82 -11.90 26.24 -33.69
C LYS A 82 -11.22 25.99 -32.34
N ALA A 83 -11.29 26.93 -31.41
CA ALA A 83 -10.69 26.79 -30.09
C ALA A 83 -11.42 25.70 -29.26
N LYS A 84 -12.75 25.60 -29.34
CA LYS A 84 -13.52 24.50 -28.71
C LYS A 84 -13.07 23.12 -29.16
N LYS A 85 -12.81 22.93 -30.47
CA LYS A 85 -12.30 21.65 -31.00
C LYS A 85 -10.91 21.30 -30.47
N ILE A 86 -10.05 22.31 -30.31
CA ILE A 86 -8.69 22.10 -29.75
C ILE A 86 -8.79 21.75 -28.26
N GLN A 87 -9.62 22.47 -27.50
CA GLN A 87 -9.93 22.17 -26.10
C GLN A 87 -10.41 20.72 -25.93
N GLU A 88 -11.44 20.30 -26.69
CA GLU A 88 -11.97 18.94 -26.63
C GLU A 88 -10.90 17.89 -26.96
N LYS A 89 -10.09 18.13 -27.99
CA LYS A 89 -8.98 17.25 -28.37
C LYS A 89 -7.98 17.06 -27.22
N PHE A 90 -7.56 18.15 -26.58
CA PHE A 90 -6.62 18.07 -25.46
C PHE A 90 -7.25 17.45 -24.21
N CYS A 91 -8.48 17.85 -23.84
CA CYS A 91 -9.19 17.21 -22.72
C CYS A 91 -9.27 15.68 -22.89
N ASN A 92 -9.57 15.20 -24.11
CA ASN A 92 -9.63 13.77 -24.38
C ASN A 92 -8.26 13.10 -24.32
N ALA A 93 -7.22 13.74 -24.89
CA ALA A 93 -5.85 13.23 -24.85
C ALA A 93 -5.29 13.17 -23.42
N ASP A 94 -5.52 14.19 -22.61
CA ASP A 94 -5.06 14.26 -21.22
C ASP A 94 -5.77 13.22 -20.35
N LYS A 95 -7.09 13.06 -20.49
CA LYS A 95 -7.83 11.96 -19.84
C LYS A 95 -7.26 10.59 -20.20
N GLN A 96 -6.88 10.40 -21.47
CA GLN A 96 -6.27 9.16 -21.91
C GLN A 96 -4.87 8.96 -21.29
N GLN A 97 -4.07 10.03 -21.13
CA GLN A 97 -2.80 9.94 -20.40
C GLN A 97 -2.99 9.53 -18.94
N PHE A 98 -4.03 10.02 -18.25
CA PHE A 98 -4.36 9.55 -16.89
C PHE A 98 -4.70 8.06 -16.86
N VAL A 99 -5.45 7.57 -17.86
CA VAL A 99 -5.78 6.14 -17.98
C VAL A 99 -4.52 5.30 -18.19
N GLU A 100 -3.59 5.77 -19.02
CA GLU A 100 -2.32 5.08 -19.28
C GLU A 100 -1.43 5.08 -18.04
N LEU A 101 -1.32 6.21 -17.35
CA LEU A 101 -0.58 6.32 -16.09
C LEU A 101 -1.15 5.36 -15.04
N GLU A 102 -2.47 5.28 -14.89
CA GLU A 102 -3.10 4.37 -13.94
C GLU A 102 -2.79 2.90 -14.28
N ASN A 103 -2.81 2.53 -15.56
CA ASN A 103 -2.40 1.19 -15.97
C ASN A 103 -0.91 0.91 -15.68
N GLU A 104 -0.03 1.91 -15.84
CA GLU A 104 1.39 1.80 -15.47
C GLU A 104 1.56 1.59 -13.95
N ILE A 105 0.84 2.36 -13.13
CA ILE A 105 0.84 2.22 -11.67
C ILE A 105 0.39 0.81 -11.26
N ILE A 106 -0.77 0.36 -11.77
CA ILE A 106 -1.29 -1.00 -11.48
C ILE A 106 -0.28 -2.08 -11.91
N SER A 107 0.38 -1.89 -13.06
CA SER A 107 1.40 -2.83 -13.54
C SER A 107 2.62 -2.83 -12.63
N GLY A 108 3.06 -1.66 -12.14
CA GLY A 108 4.17 -1.53 -11.20
C GLY A 108 3.88 -2.10 -9.81
N LEU A 109 2.59 -2.16 -9.42
CA LEU A 109 2.13 -2.82 -8.20
C LEU A 109 1.99 -4.35 -8.36
N THR A 110 2.11 -4.89 -9.57
CA THR A 110 1.97 -6.34 -9.79
C THR A 110 3.27 -7.06 -9.43
N ILE A 111 3.25 -7.91 -8.41
CA ILE A 111 4.38 -8.79 -8.06
C ILE A 111 4.20 -10.13 -8.78
N SER A 112 5.10 -10.43 -9.73
CA SER A 112 5.13 -11.73 -10.41
C SER A 112 5.64 -12.82 -9.47
N ASP A 113 5.16 -14.04 -9.67
CA ASP A 113 5.65 -15.28 -9.07
C ASP A 113 7.18 -15.52 -9.18
N LYS A 114 7.83 -14.92 -10.18
CA LYS A 114 9.28 -14.96 -10.39
C LYS A 114 10.03 -13.90 -9.60
N ASP A 115 9.35 -12.88 -9.08
CA ASP A 115 9.97 -11.87 -8.25
C ASP A 115 10.29 -12.46 -6.87
N LYS A 116 11.49 -12.20 -6.35
CA LYS A 116 11.88 -12.61 -5.00
C LYS A 116 10.89 -12.13 -3.94
N LYS A 117 10.29 -10.94 -4.14
CA LYS A 117 9.28 -10.36 -3.25
C LYS A 117 8.04 -11.23 -3.11
N PHE A 118 7.75 -12.08 -4.10
CA PHE A 118 6.61 -13.02 -4.05
C PHE A 118 6.77 -14.11 -2.97
N SER A 119 7.98 -14.29 -2.46
CA SER A 119 8.29 -15.20 -1.35
C SER A 119 8.47 -14.48 0.00
N GLU A 120 8.34 -13.15 0.03
CA GLU A 120 8.60 -12.32 1.21
C GLU A 120 7.28 -11.77 1.78
N ILE A 121 6.84 -12.30 2.93
CA ILE A 121 5.57 -11.90 3.57
C ILE A 121 5.51 -10.38 3.81
N SER A 122 6.59 -9.78 4.31
CA SER A 122 6.66 -8.34 4.58
C SER A 122 6.47 -7.51 3.32
N SER A 123 7.12 -7.88 2.21
CA SER A 123 6.99 -7.17 0.94
C SER A 123 5.59 -7.27 0.36
N LEU A 124 4.97 -8.45 0.43
CA LEU A 124 3.57 -8.63 0.01
C LEU A 124 2.62 -7.79 0.87
N GLN A 125 2.83 -7.74 2.19
CA GLN A 125 2.00 -6.91 3.09
C GLN A 125 2.15 -5.41 2.81
N GLU A 126 3.36 -4.93 2.53
CA GLU A 126 3.60 -3.54 2.11
C GLU A 126 2.92 -3.24 0.78
N ASN A 127 3.00 -4.16 -0.17
CA ASN A 127 2.39 -3.98 -1.48
C ASN A 127 0.86 -3.98 -1.41
N VAL A 128 0.23 -4.86 -0.61
CA VAL A 128 -1.21 -4.82 -0.33
C VAL A 128 -1.65 -3.43 0.18
N LYS A 129 -0.87 -2.81 1.08
CA LYS A 129 -1.18 -1.45 1.55
C LYS A 129 -1.06 -0.41 0.42
N ALA A 130 -0.06 -0.54 -0.43
CA ALA A 130 0.11 0.33 -1.60
C ALA A 130 -1.07 0.19 -2.58
N ILE A 131 -1.50 -1.04 -2.87
CA ILE A 131 -2.66 -1.34 -3.71
C ILE A 131 -3.95 -0.77 -3.11
N GLN A 132 -4.15 -0.89 -1.79
CA GLN A 132 -5.31 -0.31 -1.10
C GLN A 132 -5.32 1.23 -1.16
N ASN A 133 -4.15 1.86 -1.02
CA ASN A 133 -4.04 3.30 -1.15
C ASN A 133 -4.39 3.76 -2.58
N GLU A 134 -3.92 3.05 -3.60
CA GLU A 134 -4.24 3.38 -4.99
C GLU A 134 -5.72 3.16 -5.31
N LEU A 135 -6.30 2.07 -4.81
CA LEU A 135 -7.75 1.82 -4.89
C LEU A 135 -8.55 3.02 -4.36
N GLY A 136 -8.18 3.55 -3.20
CA GLY A 136 -8.83 4.71 -2.62
C GLY A 136 -8.62 6.02 -3.41
N LYS A 137 -7.56 6.14 -4.23
CA LYS A 137 -7.37 7.28 -5.14
C LYS A 137 -8.24 7.16 -6.38
N VAL A 138 -8.20 5.99 -7.04
CA VAL A 138 -8.98 5.70 -8.26
C VAL A 138 -10.46 5.95 -8.04
N GLU A 139 -11.02 5.48 -6.93
CA GLU A 139 -12.45 5.67 -6.59
C GLU A 139 -12.85 7.15 -6.45
N LYS A 140 -11.88 8.04 -6.17
CA LYS A 140 -12.12 9.48 -6.00
C LYS A 140 -11.91 10.28 -7.30
N MET A 141 -11.31 9.69 -8.34
CA MET A 141 -11.01 10.37 -9.61
C MET A 141 -12.20 10.41 -10.59
N THR A 142 -13.42 10.61 -10.09
CA THR A 142 -14.67 10.64 -10.89
C THR A 142 -14.76 11.81 -11.87
N SER A 143 -13.96 12.85 -11.68
CA SER A 143 -13.85 13.98 -12.62
C SER A 143 -13.03 13.66 -13.87
N ILE A 144 -12.19 12.63 -13.80
CA ILE A 144 -11.25 12.23 -14.86
C ILE A 144 -11.70 10.93 -15.50
N PHE A 145 -11.95 9.91 -14.68
CA PHE A 145 -12.34 8.59 -15.12
C PHE A 145 -13.85 8.44 -15.19
N THR A 146 -14.30 7.72 -16.21
CA THR A 146 -15.68 7.24 -16.30
C THR A 146 -15.92 6.13 -15.28
N ASP A 147 -17.17 5.94 -14.86
CA ASP A 147 -17.56 4.83 -13.95
C ASP A 147 -17.08 3.47 -14.46
N LYS A 148 -17.10 3.26 -15.78
CA LYS A 148 -16.59 2.03 -16.41
C LYS A 148 -15.09 1.87 -16.19
N GLN A 149 -14.30 2.94 -16.35
CA GLN A 149 -12.86 2.90 -16.12
C GLN A 149 -12.53 2.69 -14.65
N ILE A 150 -13.20 3.42 -13.75
CA ILE A 150 -13.08 3.22 -12.30
C ILE A 150 -13.33 1.76 -11.95
N LYS A 151 -14.45 1.19 -12.43
CA LYS A 151 -14.76 -0.23 -12.19
C LYS A 151 -13.65 -1.16 -12.68
N VAL A 152 -13.13 -0.94 -13.90
CA VAL A 152 -12.05 -1.78 -14.45
C VAL A 152 -10.78 -1.71 -13.60
N PHE A 153 -10.39 -0.52 -13.14
CA PHE A 153 -9.22 -0.34 -12.28
C PHE A 153 -9.44 -0.96 -10.90
N THR A 154 -10.58 -0.70 -10.27
CA THR A 154 -10.98 -1.30 -9.00
C THR A 154 -10.99 -2.83 -9.07
N ASP A 155 -11.51 -3.43 -10.15
CA ASP A 155 -11.52 -4.88 -10.35
C ASP A 155 -10.07 -5.44 -10.43
N LYS A 156 -9.18 -4.77 -11.17
CA LYS A 156 -7.75 -5.15 -11.26
C LYS A 156 -7.05 -5.07 -9.91
N LEU A 157 -7.20 -3.95 -9.20
CA LEU A 157 -6.58 -3.72 -7.88
C LEU A 157 -7.09 -4.74 -6.85
N ASN A 158 -8.40 -5.02 -6.81
CA ASN A 158 -8.97 -6.04 -5.94
C ASN A 158 -8.46 -7.45 -6.26
N ALA A 159 -8.26 -7.77 -7.55
CA ALA A 159 -7.66 -9.04 -7.94
C ALA A 159 -6.22 -9.19 -7.41
N LEU A 160 -5.42 -8.12 -7.46
CA LEU A 160 -4.06 -8.10 -6.89
C LEU A 160 -4.10 -8.30 -5.37
N ILE A 161 -4.94 -7.54 -4.65
CA ILE A 161 -5.13 -7.70 -3.18
C ILE A 161 -5.44 -9.15 -2.84
N LYS A 162 -6.38 -9.78 -3.56
CA LYS A 162 -6.78 -11.17 -3.33
C LYS A 162 -5.62 -12.13 -3.60
N SER A 163 -4.91 -11.95 -4.71
CA SER A 163 -3.77 -12.80 -5.08
C SER A 163 -2.66 -12.75 -4.03
N GLU A 164 -2.28 -11.56 -3.57
CA GLU A 164 -1.21 -11.39 -2.58
C GLU A 164 -1.61 -11.88 -1.19
N ASN A 165 -2.83 -11.65 -0.75
CA ASN A 165 -3.31 -12.20 0.53
C ASN A 165 -3.34 -13.73 0.53
N ASN A 166 -3.72 -14.35 -0.59
CA ASN A 166 -3.66 -15.80 -0.74
C ASN A 166 -2.21 -16.31 -0.66
N GLN A 167 -1.26 -15.58 -1.24
CA GLN A 167 0.16 -15.93 -1.18
C GLN A 167 0.73 -15.75 0.23
N ILE A 168 0.41 -14.64 0.91
CA ILE A 168 0.77 -14.42 2.32
C ILE A 168 0.28 -15.57 3.18
N THR A 169 -0.98 -15.98 3.02
CA THR A 169 -1.59 -17.09 3.79
C THR A 169 -0.83 -18.41 3.56
N GLN A 170 -0.47 -18.71 2.31
CA GLN A 170 0.33 -19.90 1.97
C GLN A 170 1.72 -19.87 2.60
N LEU A 171 2.42 -18.74 2.51
CA LEU A 171 3.75 -18.58 3.10
C LEU A 171 3.72 -18.69 4.62
N GLN A 172 2.70 -18.11 5.28
CA GLN A 172 2.50 -18.23 6.72
C GLN A 172 2.26 -19.67 7.15
N LYS A 173 1.47 -20.43 6.37
CA LYS A 173 1.26 -21.87 6.61
C LYS A 173 2.57 -22.65 6.51
N ILE A 174 3.34 -22.44 5.45
CA ILE A 174 4.64 -23.10 5.24
C ILE A 174 5.63 -22.76 6.37
N ALA A 175 5.71 -21.49 6.76
CA ALA A 175 6.58 -21.05 7.85
C ALA A 175 6.22 -21.70 9.19
N LYS A 176 4.91 -21.86 9.46
CA LYS A 176 4.42 -22.53 10.67
C LYS A 176 4.77 -24.02 10.66
N GLU A 177 4.48 -24.73 9.57
CA GLU A 177 4.80 -26.17 9.44
C GLU A 177 6.30 -26.43 9.58
N LYS A 178 7.14 -25.56 8.99
CA LYS A 178 8.59 -25.65 9.13
C LYS A 178 9.04 -25.46 10.58
N SER A 179 8.48 -24.47 11.29
CA SER A 179 8.78 -24.22 12.70
C SER A 179 8.36 -25.39 13.60
N GLU A 180 7.23 -26.04 13.32
CA GLU A 180 6.75 -27.21 14.07
C GLU A 180 7.65 -28.44 13.85
N LEU A 181 8.10 -28.65 12.60
CA LEU A 181 9.07 -29.71 12.27
C LEU A 181 10.42 -29.48 12.94
N GLU A 182 10.96 -28.25 12.90
CA GLU A 182 12.22 -27.90 13.56
C GLU A 182 12.13 -28.06 15.09
N ALA A 183 11.00 -27.67 15.71
CA ALA A 183 10.78 -27.87 17.14
C ALA A 183 10.72 -29.36 17.51
N THR A 184 10.04 -30.18 16.70
CA THR A 184 9.94 -31.63 16.93
C THR A 184 11.30 -32.30 16.77
N ALA A 185 12.07 -31.92 15.74
CA ALA A 185 13.42 -32.44 15.51
C ALA A 185 14.35 -32.08 16.68
N LYS A 186 14.28 -30.84 17.17
CA LYS A 186 15.07 -30.40 18.33
C LYS A 186 14.69 -31.16 19.61
N ALA A 187 13.40 -31.37 19.85
CA ALA A 187 12.93 -32.14 21.00
C ALA A 187 13.36 -33.61 20.94
N GLN A 188 13.34 -34.23 19.75
CA GLN A 188 13.86 -35.60 19.55
C GLN A 188 15.37 -35.67 19.80
N GLN A 189 16.12 -34.69 19.29
CA GLN A 189 17.56 -34.62 19.49
C GLN A 189 17.93 -34.41 20.97
N GLU A 190 17.19 -33.57 21.68
CA GLU A 190 17.36 -33.37 23.14
C GLU A 190 17.01 -34.65 23.92
N ALA A 191 15.93 -35.35 23.56
CA ALA A 191 15.54 -36.61 24.18
C ALA A 191 16.57 -37.73 23.94
N GLU A 192 17.14 -37.81 22.74
CA GLU A 192 18.18 -38.78 22.42
C GLU A 192 19.50 -38.48 23.15
N ASN A 193 19.91 -37.21 23.20
CA ASN A 193 21.06 -36.78 24.01
C ASN A 193 20.86 -37.09 25.50
N ALA A 194 19.67 -36.84 26.06
CA ALA A 194 19.35 -37.20 27.45
C ALA A 194 19.41 -38.72 27.67
N ARG A 195 18.94 -39.53 26.70
CA ARG A 195 19.02 -40.99 26.77
C ARG A 195 20.46 -41.50 26.78
N LEU A 196 21.33 -40.92 25.95
CA LEU A 196 22.75 -41.28 25.91
C LEU A 196 23.46 -40.93 27.22
N GLN A 197 23.21 -39.74 27.80
CA GLN A 197 23.75 -39.37 29.10
C GLN A 197 23.28 -40.30 30.24
N ALA A 198 21.99 -40.69 30.23
CA ALA A 198 21.47 -41.64 31.21
C ALA A 198 22.12 -43.04 31.09
N GLN A 199 22.43 -43.49 29.87
CA GLN A 199 23.16 -44.74 29.64
C GLN A 199 24.61 -44.66 30.14
N GLU A 200 25.29 -43.54 29.93
CA GLU A 200 26.65 -43.33 30.45
C GLU A 200 26.68 -43.36 31.99
N GLN A 201 25.71 -42.72 32.66
CA GLN A 201 25.59 -42.77 34.12
C GLN A 201 25.30 -44.20 34.65
N ALA A 202 24.41 -44.95 34.00
CA ALA A 202 24.11 -46.32 34.39
C ALA A 202 25.30 -47.29 34.22
N ASN A 203 26.16 -47.05 33.24
CA ASN A 203 27.40 -47.84 33.05
C ASN A 203 28.46 -47.55 34.12
N TYR A 204 28.51 -46.33 34.69
CA TYR A 204 29.39 -46.01 35.81
C TYR A 204 28.96 -46.71 37.11
N GLU A 205 27.66 -46.90 37.34
CA GLU A 205 27.16 -47.60 38.54
C GLU A 205 27.41 -49.12 38.49
N THR A 206 27.41 -49.73 37.30
CA THR A 206 27.64 -51.18 37.15
C THR A 206 29.11 -51.60 37.25
N GLN A 207 30.07 -50.70 37.00
CA GLN A 207 31.49 -50.96 37.31
C GLN A 207 31.82 -50.86 38.81
N SER A 208 30.93 -50.27 39.62
CA SER A 208 31.13 -50.09 41.07
C SER A 208 30.68 -51.32 41.90
N GLN A 209 30.04 -52.32 41.28
CA GLN A 209 29.52 -53.50 41.96
C GLN A 209 30.41 -54.76 41.83
N ASN A 210 31.57 -54.67 41.19
CA ASN A 210 32.50 -55.81 41.04
C ASN A 210 33.65 -55.79 42.07
N SER A 211 33.31 -55.56 43.34
CA SER A 211 34.06 -55.98 44.53
C SER A 211 33.08 -55.82 45.69
N VAL A 212 32.58 -56.83 46.38
CA VAL A 212 33.31 -57.77 47.25
C VAL A 212 32.36 -58.94 47.55
N THR A 213 32.83 -60.16 47.32
CA THR A 213 32.24 -61.39 47.87
C THR A 213 32.86 -61.63 49.26
N ASN A 214 32.09 -61.52 50.36
CA ASN A 214 32.04 -62.52 51.46
C ASN A 214 31.35 -62.02 52.74
N GLY A 215 30.38 -62.82 53.22
CA GLY A 215 29.99 -63.02 54.63
C GLY A 215 29.34 -61.83 55.36
N SER A 216 28.59 -61.96 56.44
CA SER A 216 27.96 -63.06 57.17
C SER A 216 27.06 -62.37 58.22
N THR A 217 25.87 -62.94 58.47
CA THR A 217 25.07 -62.91 59.73
C THR A 217 24.73 -61.58 60.46
N THR A 218 23.41 -61.34 60.56
CA THR A 218 22.61 -60.91 61.74
C THR A 218 23.12 -59.81 62.68
N ASN A 219 22.37 -58.71 62.81
CA ASN A 219 21.65 -58.35 64.07
C ASN A 219 20.95 -56.98 63.97
N THR A 220 19.65 -56.98 64.27
CA THR A 220 18.91 -55.84 64.86
C THR A 220 19.41 -55.55 66.28
N PRO A 221 19.36 -54.29 66.75
CA PRO A 221 18.28 -53.99 67.69
C PRO A 221 17.68 -52.58 67.60
N ASN A 222 16.41 -52.57 68.00
CA ASN A 222 15.54 -51.46 68.33
C ASN A 222 16.01 -50.73 69.62
N TYR A 223 15.82 -49.40 69.70
CA TYR A 223 15.77 -48.69 70.99
C TYR A 223 14.80 -47.50 70.92
N SER A 224 13.78 -47.56 71.77
CA SER A 224 12.84 -46.50 72.10
C SER A 224 13.35 -45.74 73.32
N SER A 225 13.17 -44.42 73.41
CA SER A 225 12.78 -43.76 74.67
C SER A 225 12.25 -42.34 74.47
N GLU A 226 11.27 -42.02 75.30
CA GLU A 226 10.39 -40.86 75.33
C GLU A 226 11.05 -39.57 75.88
N GLY A 227 10.48 -38.44 75.42
CA GLY A 227 10.19 -37.17 76.11
C GLY A 227 11.07 -36.64 77.26
N ASN A 228 11.45 -35.35 77.18
CA ASN A 228 10.78 -34.31 77.97
C ASN A 228 11.10 -32.88 77.47
N THR A 229 10.17 -31.99 77.81
CA THR A 229 9.97 -30.58 77.44
C THR A 229 10.88 -29.58 78.18
N GLN A 230 11.35 -28.53 77.49
CA GLN A 230 11.06 -27.10 77.74
C GLN A 230 11.91 -26.16 76.85
N PRO A 231 11.32 -25.06 76.30
CA PRO A 231 12.02 -23.92 75.67
C PRO A 231 12.34 -22.84 76.75
N PRO A 232 12.99 -21.68 76.48
CA PRO A 232 13.24 -21.04 75.18
C PRO A 232 14.64 -20.39 74.99
N SER A 233 15.00 -20.08 73.74
CA SER A 233 15.37 -18.71 73.35
C SER A 233 15.71 -18.65 71.86
N ASN A 234 15.06 -17.68 71.21
CA ASN A 234 15.26 -17.27 69.84
C ASN A 234 16.75 -17.04 69.51
N SER A 235 17.20 -17.66 68.42
CA SER A 235 18.00 -16.95 67.42
C SER A 235 17.51 -17.40 66.04
N SER A 236 16.86 -16.47 65.36
CA SER A 236 16.45 -16.43 63.95
C SER A 236 17.29 -17.38 63.07
N GLY A 237 16.73 -18.43 62.47
CA GLY A 237 15.63 -18.42 61.49
C GLY A 237 16.25 -18.77 60.13
N ASP A 238 16.54 -20.04 59.84
CA ASP A 238 15.64 -21.04 59.21
C ASP A 238 15.10 -20.58 57.85
N ARG A 239 15.01 -21.39 56.79
CA ARG A 239 15.45 -22.76 56.53
C ARG A 239 15.33 -22.99 55.03
N THR A 240 16.34 -23.63 54.50
CA THR A 240 16.31 -24.52 53.34
C THR A 240 14.98 -25.27 53.23
N GLY A 241 14.19 -24.98 52.19
CA GLY A 241 12.90 -25.63 51.92
C GLY A 241 13.03 -27.00 51.26
N VAL A 242 13.89 -27.88 51.78
CA VAL A 242 13.89 -29.30 51.40
C VAL A 242 13.26 -30.06 52.57
N ILE A 243 12.00 -30.42 52.40
CA ILE A 243 11.31 -31.33 53.31
C ILE A 243 11.88 -32.72 53.05
N ASP A 244 12.60 -33.26 54.04
CA ASP A 244 13.03 -34.66 54.00
C ASP A 244 11.79 -35.55 54.13
N GLY A 245 11.46 -36.31 53.09
CA GLY A 245 10.45 -37.37 53.18
C GLY A 245 9.50 -37.59 52.01
N THR A 246 9.57 -36.87 50.88
CA THR A 246 8.71 -37.18 49.71
C THR A 246 9.51 -37.45 48.44
N ASN A 247 9.54 -38.73 48.07
CA ASN A 247 9.92 -39.27 46.77
C ASN A 247 9.24 -38.51 45.61
N ASN A 248 10.02 -38.13 44.60
CA ASN A 248 9.67 -37.45 43.33
C ASN A 248 9.74 -35.91 43.25
N GLY A 249 10.68 -35.22 43.89
CA GLY A 249 11.29 -33.97 43.36
C GLY A 249 10.38 -32.78 43.00
N VAL A 250 9.10 -32.78 43.38
CA VAL A 250 8.18 -31.65 43.16
C VAL A 250 8.15 -30.81 44.42
N GLY A 251 8.97 -29.75 44.45
CA GLY A 251 8.90 -28.71 45.46
C GLY A 251 7.85 -27.67 45.09
N TRP A 252 7.04 -27.24 46.05
CA TRP A 252 6.12 -26.11 45.88
C TRP A 252 6.86 -24.81 46.20
N ALA A 253 7.09 -23.98 45.19
CA ALA A 253 7.58 -22.61 45.39
C ALA A 253 6.41 -21.73 45.85
N MET A 254 6.59 -20.98 46.94
CA MET A 254 5.56 -20.03 47.41
C MET A 254 5.51 -18.78 46.53
N THR A 255 6.62 -18.41 45.91
CA THR A 255 6.71 -17.28 44.98
C THR A 255 7.49 -17.66 43.71
N PRO A 256 7.24 -17.01 42.56
CA PRO A 256 7.97 -17.27 41.33
C PRO A 256 9.49 -17.07 41.45
N ASP A 257 9.93 -16.24 42.39
CA ASP A 257 11.34 -15.93 42.63
C ASP A 257 12.10 -17.08 43.33
N ASP A 258 11.37 -18.02 43.94
CA ASP A 258 11.95 -19.20 44.61
C ASP A 258 12.19 -20.39 43.65
N VAL A 259 11.91 -20.22 42.35
CA VAL A 259 12.03 -21.27 41.34
C VAL A 259 13.46 -21.29 40.77
N PRO A 260 14.18 -22.43 40.85
CA PRO A 260 15.52 -22.55 40.29
C PRO A 260 15.52 -22.31 38.77
N PRO A 261 16.58 -21.69 38.20
CA PRO A 261 16.72 -21.53 36.76
C PRO A 261 16.61 -22.88 36.03
N GLY A 262 15.66 -23.01 35.10
CA GLY A 262 15.43 -24.22 34.31
C GLY A 262 14.29 -25.13 34.78
N ALA A 263 13.60 -24.80 35.87
CA ALA A 263 12.41 -25.54 36.29
C ALA A 263 11.17 -25.18 35.44
N VAL A 264 10.35 -26.20 35.14
CA VAL A 264 9.11 -26.05 34.38
C VAL A 264 7.98 -25.67 35.33
N ILE A 265 7.45 -24.44 35.18
CA ILE A 265 6.29 -23.97 35.96
C ILE A 265 5.01 -24.43 35.27
N GLN A 266 4.20 -25.21 35.97
CA GLN A 266 2.87 -25.59 35.50
C GLN A 266 1.89 -24.44 35.76
N PRO A 267 1.17 -23.91 34.75
CA PRO A 267 0.26 -22.79 34.97
C PRO A 267 -0.95 -23.22 35.83
N PRO A 268 -1.52 -22.30 36.63
CA PRO A 268 -2.71 -22.58 37.42
C PRO A 268 -3.89 -22.94 36.51
N ARG A 269 -4.70 -23.91 36.95
CA ARG A 269 -5.97 -24.27 36.29
C ARG A 269 -7.05 -23.22 36.50
#